data_AF-A0A2R5L3L9-F1
#
_entry.id   AF-A0A2R5L3L9-F1
#
_cell.length_a   1.000
_cell.length_b   1.000
_cell.length_c   1.000
_cell.angle_alpha   90.00
_cell.angle_beta   90.00
_cell.angle_gamma   90.00
#
_symmetry.space_group_name_H-M   'P 1'
#
loop_
_entity.id
_entity.type
_entity.pdbx_description
1 polymer ?
#
loop_
_entity_poly.entity_id
_entity_poly.type
_entity_poly.pdbx_seq_one_letter_code
_entity_poly.pdbx_strand_id
1 'polypeptide(L)'
;MKIRRKIIMFIGMLMVVLVSFGEVSKEKTEEMDRVLSDISFSLETKHYKDLEIDDNFSKNVLKNYLDTLDYNHQYFMADEVDTIYKKWGTQLDDDFLNGNSKVAFEIYDIYKNAVKRVIKYQTKLLG
;
A
#
# COMPACT_ATOMS: atom_id res chain seq x y z
N MET A 1 25.37 -29.28 -28.07
CA MET A 1 24.12 -28.57 -28.43
C MET A 1 22.91 -28.83 -27.52
N LYS A 2 22.73 -30.02 -26.92
CA LYS A 2 21.52 -30.35 -26.12
C LYS A 2 21.34 -29.54 -24.83
N ILE A 3 22.44 -29.17 -24.15
CA ILE A 3 22.41 -28.46 -22.86
C ILE A 3 22.01 -26.99 -23.01
N ARG A 4 22.51 -26.30 -24.06
CA ARG A 4 22.18 -24.88 -24.32
C ARG A 4 20.70 -24.67 -24.62
N ARG A 5 20.03 -25.59 -25.32
CA ARG A 5 18.57 -25.52 -25.58
C ARG A 5 17.75 -25.68 -24.29
N LYS A 6 18.18 -26.54 -23.35
CA LYS A 6 17.51 -26.71 -22.05
C LYS A 6 17.61 -25.47 -21.17
N ILE A 7 18.78 -24.80 -21.16
CA ILE A 7 18.99 -23.55 -20.40
C ILE A 7 18.10 -22.43 -20.94
N ILE A 8 18.02 -22.27 -22.26
CA ILE A 8 17.18 -21.24 -22.89
C ILE A 8 15.69 -21.46 -22.57
N MET A 9 15.22 -22.72 -22.58
CA MET A 9 13.83 -23.04 -22.18
C MET A 9 13.56 -22.74 -20.71
N PHE A 10 14.50 -23.04 -19.81
CA PHE A 10 14.37 -22.75 -18.38
C PHE A 10 14.32 -21.25 -18.08
N ILE A 11 15.16 -20.45 -18.75
CA ILE A 11 15.18 -18.98 -18.59
C ILE A 11 13.87 -18.37 -19.14
N GLY A 12 13.39 -18.86 -20.28
CA GLY A 12 12.10 -18.43 -20.84
C GLY A 12 10.93 -18.75 -19.90
N MET A 13 10.90 -19.96 -19.33
CA MET A 13 9.88 -20.37 -18.37
C MET A 13 9.95 -19.56 -17.06
N LEU A 14 11.15 -19.22 -16.60
CA LEU A 14 11.35 -18.33 -15.45
C LEU A 14 10.84 -16.91 -15.73
N MET A 15 11.08 -16.38 -16.95
CA MET A 15 10.58 -15.07 -17.36
C MET A 15 9.06 -15.02 -17.43
N VAL A 16 8.39 -16.07 -17.91
CA VAL A 16 6.91 -16.12 -17.91
C VAL A 16 6.37 -16.12 -16.48
N VAL A 17 6.98 -16.87 -15.55
CA VAL A 17 6.58 -16.87 -14.13
C VAL A 17 6.81 -15.49 -13.49
N LEU A 18 7.92 -14.82 -13.79
CA LEU A 18 8.22 -13.47 -13.26
C LEU A 18 7.23 -12.41 -13.76
N VAL A 19 6.79 -12.48 -15.02
CA VAL A 19 5.81 -11.53 -15.59
C VAL A 19 4.43 -11.71 -14.95
N SER A 20 3.99 -12.95 -14.71
CA SER A 20 2.70 -13.21 -14.06
C SER A 20 2.66 -12.74 -12.60
N PHE A 21 3.78 -12.76 -11.87
CA PHE A 21 3.86 -12.16 -10.54
C PHE A 21 3.71 -10.63 -10.56
N GLY A 22 4.10 -9.97 -11.66
CA GLY A 22 3.90 -8.53 -11.86
C GLY A 22 2.44 -8.16 -12.17
N GLU A 23 1.77 -8.94 -13.02
CA GLU A 23 0.37 -8.69 -13.45
C GLU A 23 -0.65 -8.82 -12.30
N VAL A 24 -0.45 -9.77 -11.38
CA VAL A 24 -1.33 -10.00 -10.21
C VAL A 24 -1.40 -8.80 -9.26
N SER A 25 -0.40 -7.91 -9.27
CA SER A 25 -0.44 -6.67 -8.49
C SER A 25 -1.20 -5.53 -9.19
N LYS A 26 -1.20 -5.52 -10.53
CA LYS A 26 -1.73 -4.42 -11.33
C LYS A 26 -3.24 -4.46 -11.42
N GLU A 27 -3.82 -5.64 -11.65
CA GLU A 27 -5.27 -5.86 -11.68
C GLU A 27 -5.94 -5.42 -10.37
N LYS A 28 -5.34 -5.79 -9.22
CA LYS A 28 -5.84 -5.42 -7.90
C LYS A 28 -5.74 -3.92 -7.62
N THR A 29 -4.71 -3.25 -8.14
CA THR A 29 -4.56 -1.80 -8.02
C THR A 29 -5.62 -1.09 -8.88
N GLU A 30 -5.81 -1.51 -10.12
CA GLU A 30 -6.81 -0.92 -11.04
C GLU A 30 -8.26 -1.15 -10.57
N GLU A 31 -8.55 -2.28 -9.91
CA GLU A 31 -9.84 -2.50 -9.25
C GLU A 31 -10.03 -1.57 -8.05
N MET A 32 -9.02 -1.45 -7.19
CA MET A 32 -9.07 -0.57 -6.02
C MET A 32 -9.19 0.91 -6.42
N ASP A 33 -8.50 1.31 -7.50
CA ASP A 33 -8.57 2.68 -8.02
C ASP A 33 -9.99 3.04 -8.47
N ARG A 34 -10.67 2.10 -9.15
CA ARG A 34 -12.08 2.27 -9.53
C ARG A 34 -12.99 2.41 -8.32
N VAL A 35 -12.81 1.56 -7.31
CA VAL A 35 -13.59 1.62 -6.07
C VAL A 35 -13.35 2.95 -5.34
N LEU A 36 -12.11 3.43 -5.27
CA LEU A 36 -11.79 4.73 -4.67
C LEU A 36 -12.42 5.88 -5.44
N SER A 37 -12.40 5.84 -6.78
CA SER A 37 -13.06 6.83 -7.61
C SER A 37 -14.57 6.90 -7.34
N ASP A 38 -15.24 5.74 -7.21
CA ASP A 38 -16.67 5.68 -6.92
C ASP A 38 -16.99 6.22 -5.51
N ILE A 39 -16.16 5.90 -4.52
CA ILE A 39 -16.30 6.39 -3.15
C ILE A 39 -16.08 7.90 -3.11
N SER A 40 -15.01 8.40 -3.73
CA SER A 40 -14.70 9.83 -3.82
C SER A 40 -15.86 10.61 -4.42
N PHE A 41 -16.34 10.17 -5.59
CA PHE A 41 -17.49 10.78 -6.26
C PHE A 41 -18.77 10.75 -5.39
N SER A 42 -19.01 9.64 -4.68
CA SER A 42 -20.17 9.53 -3.80
C SER A 42 -20.06 10.45 -2.57
N LEU A 43 -18.87 10.68 -2.05
CA LEU A 43 -18.64 11.57 -0.91
C LEU A 43 -18.82 13.04 -1.32
N GLU A 44 -18.36 13.43 -2.51
CA GLU A 44 -18.58 14.78 -3.04
C GLU A 44 -20.07 15.06 -3.34
N THR A 45 -20.78 14.07 -3.92
CA THR A 45 -22.13 14.32 -4.46
C THR A 45 -23.29 14.01 -3.52
N LYS A 46 -23.09 13.16 -2.49
CA LYS A 46 -24.19 12.64 -1.66
C LYS A 46 -24.08 12.95 -0.17
N HIS A 47 -23.00 13.56 0.31
CA HIS A 47 -22.86 13.80 1.74
C HIS A 47 -23.69 15.01 2.20
N TYR A 48 -24.58 14.81 3.19
CA TYR A 48 -25.51 15.82 3.72
C TYR A 48 -24.84 17.06 4.37
N LYS A 49 -23.52 16.97 4.63
CA LYS A 49 -22.68 18.02 5.19
C LYS A 49 -21.52 18.17 4.23
N ASP A 50 -21.22 19.39 3.77
CA ASP A 50 -20.09 19.67 2.89
C ASP A 50 -18.81 19.10 3.53
N LEU A 51 -18.33 17.98 2.99
CA LEU A 51 -17.06 17.39 3.40
C LEU A 51 -16.00 17.99 2.49
N GLU A 52 -15.20 18.90 3.03
CA GLU A 52 -14.04 19.41 2.33
C GLU A 52 -12.97 18.31 2.31
N ILE A 53 -12.62 17.83 1.11
CA ILE A 53 -11.52 16.90 0.88
C ILE A 53 -10.26 17.76 0.73
N ASP A 54 -9.59 18.02 1.85
CA ASP A 54 -8.44 18.92 1.99
C ASP A 54 -7.27 18.29 2.78
N ASP A 55 -6.25 19.08 3.11
CA ASP A 55 -5.13 18.69 3.96
C ASP A 55 -5.55 18.10 5.32
N ASN A 56 -6.68 18.54 5.90
CA ASN A 56 -7.18 18.00 7.16
C ASN A 56 -7.84 16.64 6.97
N PHE A 57 -8.59 16.46 5.88
CA PHE A 57 -9.08 15.15 5.45
C PHE A 57 -7.90 14.16 5.32
N SER A 58 -6.83 14.57 4.62
CA SER A 58 -5.59 13.80 4.47
C SER A 58 -5.03 13.31 5.80
N LYS A 59 -4.83 14.23 6.76
CA LYS A 59 -4.29 13.89 8.09
C LYS A 59 -5.19 12.92 8.85
N ASN A 60 -6.51 13.14 8.80
CA ASN A 60 -7.47 12.31 9.52
C ASN A 60 -7.56 10.90 8.94
N VAL A 61 -7.62 10.78 7.61
CA VAL A 61 -7.62 9.47 6.92
C VAL A 61 -6.31 8.74 7.20
N LEU A 62 -5.18 9.42 7.06
CA LEU A 62 -3.86 8.82 7.29
C LEU A 62 -3.73 8.33 8.74
N LYS A 63 -4.16 9.13 9.72
CA LYS A 63 -4.19 8.73 11.14
C LYS A 63 -5.03 7.47 11.34
N ASN A 64 -6.28 7.48 10.87
CA ASN A 64 -7.18 6.34 11.03
C ASN A 64 -6.63 5.08 10.34
N TYR A 65 -5.96 5.26 9.19
CA TYR A 65 -5.36 4.15 8.46
C TYR A 65 -4.19 3.53 9.23
N LEU A 66 -3.29 4.35 9.78
CA LEU A 66 -2.19 3.86 10.61
C LEU A 66 -2.69 3.20 11.90
N ASP A 67 -3.70 3.76 12.55
CA ASP A 67 -4.33 3.17 13.74
C ASP A 67 -5.02 1.83 13.41
N THR A 68 -5.56 1.69 12.19
CA THR A 68 -6.15 0.41 11.74
C THR A 68 -5.08 -0.66 11.52
N LEU A 69 -3.90 -0.25 11.02
CA LEU A 69 -2.79 -1.17 10.79
C LEU A 69 -2.06 -1.57 12.08
N ASP A 70 -1.84 -0.62 12.99
CA ASP A 70 -1.05 -0.80 14.21
C ASP A 70 -1.71 -0.13 15.42
N TYR A 71 -2.91 -0.59 15.77
CA TYR A 71 -3.73 -0.05 16.86
C TYR A 71 -3.01 -0.02 18.22
N ASN A 72 -2.22 -1.06 18.51
CA ASN A 72 -1.47 -1.16 19.76
C ASN A 72 -0.11 -0.43 19.70
N HIS A 73 0.23 0.16 18.55
CA HIS A 73 1.51 0.85 18.29
C HIS A 73 2.73 -0.02 18.64
N GLN A 74 2.72 -1.27 18.19
CA GLN A 74 3.75 -2.27 18.49
C GLN A 74 4.74 -2.51 17.35
N TYR A 75 4.41 -2.06 16.13
CA TYR A 75 5.17 -2.39 14.94
C TYR A 75 5.94 -1.19 14.39
N PHE A 76 5.26 -0.08 14.14
CA PHE A 76 5.89 1.10 13.56
C PHE A 76 6.85 1.77 14.55
N MET A 77 7.97 2.26 14.03
CA MET A 77 8.83 3.19 14.75
C MET A 77 8.35 4.64 14.54
N ALA A 78 8.69 5.52 15.48
CA ALA A 78 8.26 6.93 15.42
C ALA A 78 8.77 7.64 14.15
N ASP A 79 10.00 7.35 13.73
CA ASP A 79 10.61 7.89 12.51
C ASP A 79 9.92 7.40 11.22
N GLU A 80 9.44 6.14 11.21
CA GLU A 80 8.63 5.61 10.12
C GLU A 80 7.29 6.35 10.02
N VAL A 81 6.61 6.57 11.15
CA VAL A 81 5.37 7.34 11.21
C VAL A 81 5.60 8.78 10.75
N ASP A 82 6.65 9.44 11.24
CA ASP A 82 7.00 10.81 10.84
C ASP A 82 7.29 10.89 9.34
N THR A 83 7.98 9.90 8.78
CA THR A 83 8.26 9.82 7.34
C THR A 83 6.98 9.66 6.53
N ILE A 84 6.04 8.83 7.00
CA ILE A 84 4.73 8.63 6.38
C ILE A 84 3.95 9.96 6.36
N TYR A 85 3.83 10.64 7.51
CA TYR A 85 3.12 11.92 7.59
C TYR A 85 3.79 13.00 6.74
N LYS A 86 5.13 13.06 6.71
CA LYS A 86 5.86 14.02 5.89
C LYS A 86 5.59 13.82 4.39
N LYS A 87 5.43 12.58 3.95
CA LYS A 87 5.26 12.26 2.52
C LYS A 87 3.80 12.40 2.06
N TRP A 88 2.83 12.03 2.89
CA TRP A 88 1.43 11.92 2.45
C TRP A 88 0.42 12.69 3.31
N GLY A 89 0.86 13.35 4.38
CA GLY A 89 -0.04 14.01 5.33
C GLY A 89 -0.85 15.18 4.75
N THR A 90 -0.48 15.71 3.58
CA THR A 90 -1.18 16.82 2.89
C THR A 90 -1.32 16.58 1.38
N GLN A 91 -1.20 15.33 0.93
CA GLN A 91 -1.29 14.97 -0.49
C GLN A 91 -2.23 13.78 -0.73
N LEU A 92 -2.69 13.14 0.36
CA LEU A 92 -3.53 11.95 0.27
C LEU A 92 -4.93 12.28 -0.29
N ASP A 93 -5.38 13.50 -0.11
CA ASP A 93 -6.64 14.06 -0.62
C ASP A 93 -6.61 14.17 -2.14
N ASP A 94 -5.52 14.68 -2.72
CA ASP A 94 -5.31 14.67 -4.17
C ASP A 94 -5.35 13.24 -4.73
N ASP A 95 -4.65 12.30 -4.10
CA ASP A 95 -4.66 10.89 -4.51
C ASP A 95 -6.05 10.27 -4.36
N PHE A 96 -6.78 10.60 -3.29
CA PHE A 96 -8.14 10.13 -3.04
C PHE A 96 -9.12 10.62 -4.11
N LEU A 97 -9.07 11.91 -4.46
CA LEU A 97 -9.90 12.51 -5.50
C LEU A 97 -9.66 11.90 -6.87
N ASN A 98 -8.40 11.58 -7.17
CA ASN A 98 -8.00 10.93 -8.42
C ASN A 98 -8.24 9.41 -8.43
N GLY A 99 -8.77 8.83 -7.35
CA GLY A 99 -8.95 7.39 -7.23
C GLY A 99 -7.63 6.62 -7.25
N ASN A 100 -6.54 7.20 -6.76
CA ASN A 100 -5.21 6.61 -6.77
C ASN A 100 -4.94 5.85 -5.45
N SER A 101 -5.06 4.53 -5.47
CA SER A 101 -4.85 3.67 -4.30
C SER A 101 -3.39 3.40 -3.95
N LYS A 102 -2.44 3.88 -4.77
CA LYS A 102 -1.00 3.57 -4.66
C LYS A 102 -0.43 3.90 -3.28
N VAL A 103 -0.86 5.01 -2.67
CA VAL A 103 -0.39 5.43 -1.34
C VAL A 103 -0.75 4.40 -0.27
N ALA A 104 -1.97 3.87 -0.30
CA ALA A 104 -2.41 2.85 0.65
C ALA A 104 -1.53 1.58 0.55
N PHE A 105 -1.21 1.14 -0.67
CA PHE A 105 -0.31 0.01 -0.89
C PHE A 105 1.12 0.29 -0.42
N GLU A 106 1.66 1.48 -0.70
CA GLU A 106 3.01 1.87 -0.23
C GLU A 106 3.11 1.86 1.30
N ILE A 107 2.11 2.41 2.00
CA ILE A 107 2.06 2.39 3.48
C ILE A 107 1.91 0.96 4.00
N TYR A 108 1.07 0.13 3.36
CA TYR A 108 0.91 -1.27 3.74
C TYR A 108 2.19 -2.09 3.55
N ASP A 109 3.01 -1.77 2.55
CA ASP A 109 4.33 -2.37 2.37
C ASP A 109 5.30 -1.99 3.50
N ILE A 110 5.28 -0.73 3.95
CA ILE A 110 6.03 -0.29 5.14
C ILE A 110 5.57 -1.07 6.37
N TYR A 111 4.26 -1.19 6.58
CA TYR A 111 3.69 -1.98 7.69
C TYR A 111 4.15 -3.45 7.67
N LYS A 112 4.10 -4.12 6.52
CA LYS A 112 4.60 -5.50 6.39
C LYS A 112 6.06 -5.63 6.80
N ASN A 113 6.89 -4.63 6.48
CA ASN A 113 8.30 -4.62 6.87
C ASN A 113 8.47 -4.41 8.38
N ALA A 114 7.68 -3.52 8.99
CA ALA A 114 7.65 -3.30 10.42
C ALA A 114 7.27 -4.58 11.20
N VAL A 115 6.22 -5.29 10.76
CA VAL A 115 5.81 -6.57 11.33
C VAL A 115 6.91 -7.63 11.21
N LYS A 116 7.52 -7.77 10.02
CA LYS A 116 8.64 -8.70 9.80
C LYS A 116 9.82 -8.42 10.73
N ARG A 117 10.13 -7.14 10.97
CA ARG A 117 11.20 -6.72 11.88
C ARG A 117 10.92 -7.18 13.31
N VAL A 118 9.70 -6.96 13.81
CA VAL A 118 9.30 -7.38 15.15
C VAL A 118 9.34 -8.90 15.31
N ILE A 119 8.77 -9.65 14.36
CA ILE A 119 8.79 -11.12 14.39
C ILE A 119 10.22 -11.65 14.39
N LYS A 120 11.10 -11.10 13.53
CA LYS A 120 12.51 -11.49 13.48
C LYS A 120 13.21 -11.29 14.84
N TYR A 121 12.91 -10.19 15.52
CA TYR A 121 13.47 -9.94 16.86
C TYR A 121 12.93 -10.94 17.89
N GLN A 122 11.63 -11.20 17.90
CA GLN A 122 11.01 -12.18 18.80
C GLN A 122 11.55 -13.60 18.60
N THR A 123 11.70 -14.05 17.34
CA THR A 123 12.27 -15.37 17.05
C THR A 123 13.72 -15.48 17.52
N LYS A 124 14.51 -14.40 17.41
CA LYS A 124 15.89 -14.36 17.93
C LYS A 124 15.96 -14.48 19.45
N LEU A 125 14.93 -14.06 20.18
CA LEU A 125 14.89 -14.18 21.65
C LEU A 125 14.47 -15.58 22.12
N LEU A 126 13.76 -16.33 21.27
CA LEU A 126 13.24 -17.66 21.59
C LEU A 126 14.14 -18.81 21.13
N GLY A 127 15.16 -18.53 20.32
CA GLY A 127 16.16 -19.50 19.83
C GLY A 127 17.54 -19.20 20.39
#